data_AF-A0A433EKV5-F1
#
_entry.id   AF-A0A433EKV5-F1
#
_cell.length_a   1.000
_cell.length_b   1.000
_cell.length_c   1.000
_cell.angle_alpha   90.00
_cell.angle_beta   90.00
_cell.angle_gamma   90.00
#
_symmetry.space_group_name_H-M   'P 1'
#
loop_
_entity.id
_entity.type
_entity.pdbx_description
1 polymer ?
#
loop_
_entity_poly.entity_id
_entity_poly.type
_entity_poly.pdbx_seq_one_letter_code
_entity_poly.pdbx_strand_id
1 'polypeptide(L)'
;MRSVDRETDVEILLDPDGASTIISHFSDGQLISVDGADLEEAAEIAVWVRSLNPDPTLVLWFTTDNFDGHTVLTPDITPQQVIEQWVDHREHDPYVEYPEYFS
;
A
#
# COMPACT_ATOMS: atom_id res chain seq x y z
N MET A 1 7.86 -21.28 7.52
CA MET A 1 7.97 -20.19 6.52
C MET A 1 8.70 -19.07 7.23
N ARG A 2 9.92 -18.72 6.82
CA ARG A 2 10.66 -17.60 7.43
C ARG A 2 9.89 -16.33 7.07
N SER A 3 9.49 -15.55 8.09
CA SER A 3 9.20 -14.12 7.92
C SER A 3 10.40 -13.54 7.20
N VAL A 4 10.25 -13.22 5.93
CA VAL A 4 11.18 -12.31 5.29
C VAL A 4 10.72 -10.98 5.85
N ASP A 5 11.36 -10.52 6.92
CA ASP A 5 11.16 -9.17 7.42
C ASP A 5 11.52 -8.27 6.22
N ARG A 6 10.50 -7.81 5.51
CA ARG A 6 10.70 -6.86 4.42
C ARG A 6 11.28 -5.63 5.07
N GLU A 7 12.49 -5.24 4.66
CA GLU A 7 13.11 -4.05 5.21
C GLU A 7 12.28 -2.84 4.76
N THR A 8 11.59 -2.22 5.71
CA THR A 8 11.01 -0.90 5.53
C THR A 8 12.17 0.09 5.42
N ASP A 9 12.28 0.79 4.29
CA ASP A 9 13.33 1.80 4.09
C ASP A 9 12.89 3.19 4.56
N VAL A 10 11.57 3.44 4.57
CA VAL A 10 10.96 4.65 5.13
C VAL A 10 9.66 4.31 5.86
N GLU A 11 9.55 4.81 7.08
CA GLU A 11 8.33 4.75 7.90
C GLU A 11 7.93 6.17 8.33
N ILE A 12 6.65 6.51 8.16
CA ILE A 12 6.07 7.77 8.62
C ILE A 12 4.99 7.46 9.65
N LEU A 13 5.18 7.97 10.86
CA LEU A 13 4.19 7.90 11.94
C LEU A 13 3.42 9.22 12.00
N LEU A 14 2.11 9.15 11.86
CA LEU A 14 1.16 10.24 12.10
C LEU A 14 0.40 9.92 13.38
N ASP A 15 0.44 10.80 14.38
CA ASP A 15 -0.27 10.59 15.65
C ASP A 15 -1.20 11.77 15.99
N PRO A 16 -2.23 12.06 15.16
CA PRO A 16 -3.24 13.05 15.50
C PRO A 16 -4.13 12.53 16.63
N ASP A 17 -4.23 13.29 17.72
CA ASP A 17 -5.14 13.04 18.86
C ASP A 17 -5.01 11.65 19.52
N GLY A 18 -3.85 10.99 19.39
CA GLY A 18 -3.53 9.70 20.00
C GLY A 18 -3.98 8.47 19.20
N ALA A 19 -4.47 8.67 17.97
CA ALA A 19 -4.63 7.61 16.99
C ALA A 19 -3.38 7.60 16.08
N SER A 20 -2.66 6.48 16.04
CA SER A 20 -1.42 6.36 15.30
C SER A 20 -1.66 5.70 13.94
N THR A 21 -1.40 6.44 12.86
CA THR A 21 -1.36 5.93 11.48
C THR A 21 0.08 5.77 11.04
N ILE A 22 0.43 4.60 10.52
CA ILE A 22 1.79 4.29 10.07
C ILE A 22 1.79 4.09 8.56
N ILE A 23 2.68 4.76 7.85
CA ILE A 23 2.91 4.57 6.42
C ILE A 23 4.29 3.94 6.25
N SER A 24 4.33 2.70 5.77
CA SER A 24 5.59 1.98 5.50
C SER A 24 5.82 1.87 4.00
N HIS A 25 7.02 2.26 3.54
CA HIS A 25 7.52 1.98 2.19
C HIS A 25 8.57 0.87 2.26
N PHE A 26 8.57 -0.03 1.28
CA PHE A 26 9.52 -1.15 1.21
C PHE A 26 10.42 -0.99 -0.02
N SER A 27 11.74 -0.91 0.20
CA SER A 27 12.75 -0.52 -0.81
C SER A 27 12.77 -1.36 -2.07
N ASP A 28 12.40 -2.64 -1.94
CA ASP A 28 12.47 -3.61 -3.03
C ASP A 28 11.16 -3.70 -3.82
N GLY A 29 10.05 -3.20 -3.25
CA GLY A 29 8.73 -3.76 -3.54
C GLY A 29 7.75 -2.86 -4.28
N GLN A 30 8.11 -1.60 -4.54
CA GLN A 30 7.13 -0.60 -5.00
C GLN A 30 5.82 -0.69 -4.19
N LEU A 31 5.92 -0.90 -2.88
CA LEU A 31 4.80 -1.24 -2.00
C LEU A 31 4.74 -0.20 -0.89
N ILE A 32 3.55 0.30 -0.64
CA ILE A 32 3.22 1.06 0.55
C ILE A 32 2.17 0.30 1.35
N SER A 33 2.32 0.31 2.67
CA SER A 33 1.32 -0.16 3.61
C SER A 33 0.88 0.99 4.50
N VAL A 34 -0.44 1.10 4.76
CA VAL A 34 -1.00 2.02 5.74
C VAL A 34 -1.65 1.20 6.86
N ASP A 35 -1.21 1.44 8.08
CA ASP A 35 -1.76 0.87 9.32
C ASP A 35 -2.44 1.96 10.15
N GLY A 36 -3.40 1.58 11.00
CA GLY A 36 -4.06 2.47 11.96
C GLY A 36 -5.17 3.35 11.41
N ALA A 37 -5.50 3.20 10.12
CA ALA A 37 -6.56 3.92 9.42
C ALA A 37 -7.62 2.94 8.89
N ASP A 38 -8.86 3.41 8.72
CA ASP A 38 -9.86 2.66 7.93
C ASP A 38 -9.53 2.71 6.43
N LEU A 39 -10.24 1.92 5.62
CA LEU A 39 -9.90 1.79 4.19
C LEU A 39 -10.11 3.10 3.43
N GLU A 40 -11.14 3.89 3.79
CA GLU A 40 -11.39 5.19 3.21
C GLU A 40 -10.24 6.17 3.48
N GLU A 41 -9.82 6.30 4.74
CA GLU A 41 -8.69 7.16 5.12
C GLU A 41 -7.37 6.66 4.52
N ALA A 42 -7.13 5.35 4.55
CA ALA A 42 -5.94 4.74 3.97
C ALA A 42 -5.87 4.97 2.44
N ALA A 43 -7.01 4.96 1.74
CA ALA A 43 -7.09 5.28 0.32
C ALA A 43 -6.72 6.75 0.03
N GLU A 44 -7.14 7.70 0.88
CA GLU A 44 -6.72 9.10 0.74
C GLU A 44 -5.20 9.26 0.91
N ILE A 45 -4.63 8.60 1.91
CA ILE A 45 -3.19 8.58 2.17
C ILE A 45 -2.44 7.96 0.99
N ALA A 46 -2.91 6.83 0.47
CA ALA A 46 -2.30 6.13 -0.66
C ALA A 46 -2.24 7.02 -1.92
N VAL A 47 -3.32 7.75 -2.21
CA VAL A 47 -3.37 8.71 -3.32
C VAL A 47 -2.41 9.87 -3.09
N TRP A 48 -2.35 10.41 -1.87
CA TRP A 48 -1.39 11.45 -1.53
C TRP A 48 0.05 10.96 -1.75
N VAL A 49 0.41 9.78 -1.27
CA VAL A 49 1.76 9.20 -1.48
C VAL A 49 2.04 8.99 -2.97
N ARG A 50 1.07 8.51 -3.75
CA ARG A 50 1.23 8.38 -5.21
C ARG A 50 1.52 9.72 -5.88
N SER A 51 0.87 10.80 -5.43
CA SER A 51 1.03 12.15 -5.98
C SER A 51 2.42 12.75 -5.75
N LEU A 52 3.14 12.30 -4.72
CA LEU A 52 4.53 12.71 -4.44
C LEU A 52 5.53 12.14 -5.46
N ASN A 53 5.11 11.15 -6.25
CA ASN A 53 5.95 10.46 -7.22
C ASN A 53 5.55 10.84 -8.65
N PRO A 54 6.29 11.75 -9.33
CA PRO A 54 5.89 12.23 -10.65
C PRO A 54 6.13 11.23 -11.80
N ASP A 55 6.84 10.12 -11.54
CA ASP A 55 7.14 9.12 -12.57
C ASP A 55 5.85 8.36 -12.97
N PRO A 56 5.39 8.46 -14.23
CA PRO A 56 4.19 7.75 -14.67
C PRO A 56 4.41 6.25 -14.86
N THR A 57 5.66 5.80 -14.93
CA THR A 57 6.04 4.38 -15.09
C THR A 57 6.18 3.65 -13.77
N LEU A 58 6.16 4.39 -12.64
CA LEU A 58 6.12 3.81 -11.32
C LEU A 58 4.78 3.07 -11.11
N VAL A 59 4.87 1.77 -10.92
CA VAL A 59 3.78 0.90 -10.49
C VAL A 59 3.89 0.78 -8.98
N LEU A 60 3.04 1.46 -8.22
CA LEU A 60 3.07 1.42 -6.76
C LEU A 60 1.89 0.61 -6.24
N TRP A 61 2.14 -0.43 -5.46
CA TRP A 61 1.12 -1.20 -4.76
C TRP A 61 0.78 -0.54 -3.44
N PHE A 62 -0.52 -0.45 -3.15
CA PHE A 62 -1.03 -0.10 -1.84
C PHE A 62 -1.65 -1.33 -1.19
N THR A 63 -1.34 -1.53 0.09
CA THR A 63 -1.94 -2.57 0.94
C THR A 63 -2.16 -2.01 2.36
N THR A 64 -2.81 -2.80 3.20
CA THR A 64 -3.04 -2.57 4.62
C THR A 64 -2.02 -3.33 5.46
N ASP A 65 -1.99 -3.09 6.77
CA ASP A 65 -1.11 -3.77 7.74
C ASP A 65 -1.33 -5.29 7.77
N ASN A 66 -2.59 -5.69 7.67
CA ASN A 66 -3.03 -7.08 7.73
C ASN A 66 -2.82 -7.82 6.39
N PHE A 67 -2.40 -7.10 5.35
CA PHE A 67 -2.20 -7.59 3.99
C PHE A 67 -3.44 -8.36 3.46
N ASP A 68 -4.65 -7.86 3.75
CA ASP A 68 -5.92 -8.49 3.36
C ASP A 68 -6.34 -8.19 1.91
N GLY A 69 -5.68 -7.23 1.26
CA GLY A 69 -5.83 -6.97 -0.15
C GLY A 69 -4.85 -5.93 -0.67
N HIS A 70 -5.01 -5.54 -1.92
CA HIS A 70 -4.20 -4.49 -2.52
C HIS A 70 -4.92 -3.74 -3.65
N THR A 71 -4.40 -2.56 -3.97
CA THR A 71 -4.68 -1.85 -5.22
C THR A 71 -3.40 -1.32 -5.84
N VAL A 72 -3.28 -1.41 -7.17
CA VAL A 72 -2.19 -0.76 -7.92
C VAL A 72 -2.52 0.72 -8.15
N LEU A 73 -1.64 1.59 -7.68
CA LEU A 73 -1.76 3.04 -7.75
C LEU A 73 -1.20 3.59 -9.07
N THR A 74 -2.09 3.82 -10.02
CA THR A 74 -1.75 4.51 -11.28
C THR A 74 -1.62 6.02 -11.06
N PRO A 75 -0.94 6.75 -11.98
CA PRO A 75 -1.00 8.21 -11.99
C PRO A 75 -2.46 8.71 -11.97
N ASP A 76 -2.70 9.80 -11.23
CA ASP A 76 -4.00 10.47 -11.08
C ASP A 76 -5.14 9.59 -10.54
N ILE A 77 -4.83 8.44 -9.93
CA ILE A 77 -5.84 7.59 -9.28
C ILE A 77 -6.53 8.35 -8.14
N THR A 78 -7.85 8.18 -8.03
CA THR A 78 -8.67 8.80 -6.98
C THR A 78 -8.88 7.84 -5.80
N PRO A 79 -9.20 8.33 -4.59
CA PRO A 79 -9.44 7.46 -3.44
C PRO A 79 -10.59 6.46 -3.70
N GLN A 80 -11.65 6.91 -4.39
CA GLN A 80 -12.74 6.02 -4.79
C GLN A 80 -12.26 4.88 -5.69
N GLN A 81 -11.40 5.16 -6.66
CA GLN A 81 -10.82 4.11 -7.52
C GLN A 81 -9.89 3.17 -6.75
N VAL A 82 -9.22 3.63 -5.69
CA VAL A 82 -8.44 2.74 -4.82
C VAL A 82 -9.34 1.68 -4.19
N ILE A 83 -10.50 2.10 -3.67
CA ILE A 83 -11.48 1.22 -3.03
C ILE A 83 -12.17 0.32 -4.06
N GLU A 84 -12.62 0.87 -5.19
CA GLU A 84 -13.34 0.12 -6.22
C GLU A 84 -12.49 -0.93 -6.92
N GLN A 85 -11.17 -0.73 -6.99
CA GLN A 85 -10.23 -1.65 -7.63
C GLN A 85 -9.52 -2.57 -6.61
N TRP A 86 -9.99 -2.60 -5.36
CA TRP A 86 -9.41 -3.43 -4.31
C TRP A 86 -9.47 -4.91 -4.67
N VAL A 87 -8.31 -5.56 -4.67
CA VAL A 87 -8.15 -6.99 -4.89
C VAL A 87 -8.06 -7.68 -3.53
N ASP A 88 -9.09 -8.45 -3.19
CA ASP A 88 -9.18 -9.16 -1.91
C ASP A 88 -8.32 -10.44 -1.91
N HIS A 89 -7.38 -10.53 -0.98
CA HIS A 89 -6.48 -11.70 -0.86
C HIS A 89 -7.16 -12.96 -0.30
N ARG A 90 -8.41 -12.86 0.14
CA ARG A 90 -9.24 -14.04 0.47
C ARG A 90 -9.73 -14.74 -0.79
N GLU A 91 -9.76 -14.01 -1.91
CA GLU A 91 -10.23 -14.49 -3.22
C GLU A 91 -9.08 -14.68 -4.21
N HIS A 92 -8.00 -13.92 -4.07
CA HIS A 92 -6.82 -13.92 -4.94
C HIS A 92 -5.52 -14.24 -4.17
N ASP A 93 -4.59 -14.97 -4.79
CA ASP A 93 -3.28 -15.24 -4.17
C ASP A 93 -2.20 -14.36 -4.82
N PRO A 94 -1.78 -13.26 -4.17
CA PRO A 94 -0.85 -12.32 -4.77
C PRO A 94 0.56 -12.90 -4.96
N TYR A 95 0.95 -13.91 -4.18
CA TYR A 95 2.26 -14.56 -4.33
C TYR A 95 2.33 -15.44 -5.59
N VAL A 96 1.17 -15.86 -6.10
CA VAL A 96 1.06 -16.65 -7.33
C VAL A 96 0.75 -15.77 -8.53
N GLU A 97 -0.16 -14.81 -8.36
CA GLU A 97 -0.66 -13.97 -9.45
C GLU A 97 0.29 -12.83 -9.80
N TYR A 98 1.05 -12.32 -8.81
CA TYR A 98 1.93 -11.15 -8.97
C TYR A 98 3.29 -11.34 -8.27
N PRO A 99 4.02 -12.44 -8.52
CA PRO A 99 5.26 -12.77 -7.81
C PRO A 99 6.37 -11.73 -7.94
N GLU A 100 6.36 -10.92 -9.00
CA GLU A 100 7.37 -9.91 -9.30
C GLU A 100 7.47 -8.79 -8.24
N TYR A 101 6.41 -8.54 -7.46
CA TYR A 101 6.42 -7.53 -6.37
C TYR A 101 6.88 -8.10 -5.02
N PHE A 102 7.25 -9.39 -4.98
CA PHE A 102 7.71 -10.10 -3.78
C PHE A 102 9.13 -10.68 -3.91
N SER A 103 9.85 -10.30 -4.98
CA SER A 103 11.15 -10.85 -5.35
C SER A 103 12.33 -10.06 -4.81
#